data_AF-A0A2V5R6X2-F1
#
_entry.id   AF-A0A2V5R6X2-F1
#
_cell.length_a   1.000
_cell.length_b   1.000
_cell.length_c   1.000
_cell.angle_alpha   90.00
_cell.angle_beta   90.00
_cell.angle_gamma   90.00
#
_symmetry.space_group_name_H-M   'P 1'
#
loop_
_entity.id
_entity.type
_entity.pdbx_description
1 polymer ?
#
loop_
_entity_poly.entity_id
_entity_poly.type
_entity_poly.pdbx_seq_one_letter_code
_entity_poly.pdbx_strand_id
1 'polypeptide(L)'
;MVQIRSRLDVADNSGARMATMIGVIGKQTRYAGIGDVITANVKEASATGTVKKGEVVRAVLVRTKQPIRRDDGSLLRFDNNAIVIIDKDLNPRGTRIFGPVARELRERNFEVISGNFRGSSGRILAVFPGKQRVLVEGVRIIKKHLRKSQDNPSGKIAEREGPIHISNVKLIEREKKVEKKPAKEKKPKRETEKKAA
;
A
#
# COMPACT_ATOMS: atom_id res chain seq x y z
N MET A 1 1.90 5.93 13.44
CA MET A 1 2.38 7.20 12.89
C MET A 1 3.85 7.23 13.16
N VAL A 2 4.60 7.26 12.06
CA VAL A 2 6.06 7.27 12.06
C VAL A 2 6.46 8.66 11.58
N GLN A 3 7.48 9.23 12.21
CA GLN A 3 8.01 10.55 11.87
C GLN A 3 9.45 10.46 11.38
N ILE A 4 9.95 11.55 10.79
CA ILE A 4 11.35 11.69 10.40
C ILE A 4 12.28 11.30 11.57
N ARG A 5 13.36 10.57 11.25
CA ARG A 5 14.34 9.96 12.19
C ARG A 5 13.80 8.85 13.10
N SER A 6 12.54 8.44 12.98
CA SER A 6 12.04 7.26 13.70
C SER A 6 12.81 6.02 13.30
N ARG A 7 13.17 5.17 14.27
CA ARG A 7 13.73 3.84 14.04
C ARG A 7 12.63 2.87 13.63
N LEU A 8 12.94 2.04 12.64
CA LEU A 8 12.03 1.13 11.97
C LEU A 8 12.72 -0.21 11.78
N ASP A 9 12.04 -1.28 12.19
CA ASP A 9 12.51 -2.64 11.94
C ASP A 9 12.31 -2.98 10.47
N VAL A 10 13.25 -3.72 9.87
CA VAL A 10 13.09 -4.24 8.51
C VAL A 10 12.46 -5.61 8.60
N ALA A 11 11.27 -5.75 8.02
CA ALA A 11 10.44 -6.94 8.05
C ALA A 11 10.57 -7.77 6.76
N ASP A 12 11.76 -7.83 6.18
CA ASP A 12 12.05 -8.68 5.02
C ASP A 12 13.43 -9.32 5.12
N ASN A 13 13.72 -10.23 4.20
CA ASN A 13 15.01 -10.93 4.12
C ASN A 13 16.04 -10.22 3.22
N SER A 14 15.93 -8.92 2.99
CA SER A 14 16.94 -8.15 2.20
C SER A 14 18.31 -8.05 2.89
N GLY A 15 18.38 -8.44 4.17
CA GLY A 15 19.58 -8.41 4.99
C GLY A 15 19.73 -7.13 5.83
N ALA A 16 18.91 -6.10 5.59
CA ALA A 16 18.80 -4.99 6.53
C ALA A 16 18.02 -5.41 7.79
N ARG A 17 18.39 -4.88 8.95
CA ARG A 17 17.74 -5.15 10.24
C ARG A 17 16.99 -3.94 10.77
N MET A 18 17.61 -2.76 10.67
CA MET A 18 17.04 -1.52 11.18
C MET A 18 17.36 -0.36 10.24
N ALA A 19 16.38 0.52 10.07
CA ALA A 19 16.50 1.74 9.29
C ALA A 19 15.88 2.93 10.04
N THR A 20 16.27 4.15 9.66
CA THR A 20 15.62 5.37 10.13
C THR A 20 14.93 6.09 9.00
N MET A 21 13.71 6.56 9.24
CA MET A 21 12.94 7.34 8.26
C MET A 21 13.64 8.66 7.92
N ILE A 22 13.71 8.98 6.63
CA ILE A 22 14.20 10.28 6.11
C ILE A 22 13.02 11.16 5.69
N GLY A 23 12.06 10.60 4.95
CA GLY A 23 10.92 11.36 4.43
C GLY A 23 9.86 10.48 3.78
N VAL A 24 8.72 11.07 3.42
CA VAL A 24 7.60 10.41 2.75
C VAL A 24 7.62 10.73 1.26
N ILE A 25 7.45 9.72 0.42
CA ILE A 25 7.39 9.89 -1.04
C ILE A 25 5.96 10.21 -1.45
N GLY A 26 5.80 11.17 -2.38
CA GLY A 26 4.49 11.55 -2.95
C GLY A 26 3.63 12.45 -2.07
N LYS A 27 4.10 12.85 -0.88
CA LYS A 27 3.36 13.73 0.04
C LYS A 27 4.29 14.73 0.72
N GLN A 28 3.92 16.00 0.75
CA GLN A 28 4.62 17.03 1.54
C GLN A 28 4.23 16.94 3.03
N THR A 29 4.67 15.88 3.70
CA THR A 29 4.38 15.63 5.12
C THR A 29 5.59 15.05 5.84
N ARG A 30 5.64 15.26 7.16
CA ARG A 30 6.68 14.69 8.04
C ARG A 30 6.26 13.37 8.69
N TYR A 31 5.02 12.93 8.46
CA TYR A 31 4.43 11.77 9.10
C TYR A 31 3.99 10.72 8.07
N ALA A 32 4.30 9.45 8.36
CA ALA A 32 3.89 8.29 7.58
C ALA A 32 2.91 7.40 8.36
N GLY A 33 1.90 6.91 7.64
CA GLY A 33 1.00 5.85 8.06
C GLY A 33 1.29 4.52 7.34
N ILE A 34 0.53 3.48 7.68
CA ILE A 34 0.64 2.18 7.00
C ILE A 34 0.34 2.36 5.50
N GLY A 35 1.13 1.71 4.66
CA GLY A 35 1.04 1.77 3.20
C GLY A 35 1.79 2.95 2.58
N ASP A 36 2.20 3.95 3.35
CA ASP A 36 3.00 5.03 2.79
C ASP A 36 4.37 4.52 2.34
N VAL A 37 4.80 4.98 1.17
CA VAL A 37 6.15 4.78 0.68
C VAL A 37 7.03 5.86 1.30
N ILE A 38 8.12 5.45 1.94
CA ILE A 38 9.08 6.32 2.59
C ILE A 38 10.47 6.11 2.02
N THR A 39 11.33 7.10 2.21
CA THR A 39 12.77 6.96 2.07
C THR A 39 13.37 6.71 3.44
N ALA A 40 14.25 5.72 3.57
CA ALA A 40 14.88 5.34 4.84
C ALA A 40 16.39 5.14 4.67
N ASN A 41 17.16 5.49 5.70
CA ASN A 41 18.59 5.20 5.77
C ASN A 41 18.82 3.94 6.60
N VAL A 42 19.52 2.95 6.04
CA VAL A 42 19.80 1.68 6.70
C VAL A 42 20.87 1.88 7.77
N LYS A 43 20.56 1.55 9.02
CA LYS A 43 21.47 1.69 10.16
C LYS A 43 22.20 0.41 10.50
N GLU A 44 21.54 -0.72 10.31
CA GLU A 44 22.07 -2.05 10.60
C GLU A 44 21.70 -3.01 9.47
N ALA A 45 22.68 -3.77 9.00
CA ALA A 45 22.51 -4.78 7.96
C ALA A 45 23.52 -5.93 8.13
N SER A 46 23.17 -7.10 7.61
CA SER A 46 24.05 -8.25 7.47
C SER A 46 25.16 -7.96 6.46
N ALA A 47 26.35 -8.51 6.67
CA ALA A 47 27.47 -8.40 5.73
C ALA A 47 27.18 -9.03 4.36
N THR A 48 26.36 -10.08 4.32
CA THR A 48 25.98 -10.82 3.10
C THR A 48 24.66 -10.35 2.49
N GLY A 49 24.00 -9.35 3.10
CA GLY A 49 22.70 -8.85 2.65
C GLY A 49 22.78 -8.14 1.29
N THR A 50 21.67 -8.13 0.55
CA THR A 50 21.57 -7.36 -0.70
C THR A 50 21.52 -5.85 -0.43
N VAL A 51 21.10 -5.46 0.78
CA VAL A 51 21.06 -4.07 1.26
C VAL A 51 22.19 -3.85 2.26
N LYS A 52 22.96 -2.76 2.08
CA LYS A 52 24.13 -2.44 2.90
C LYS A 52 23.84 -1.37 3.95
N LYS A 53 24.63 -1.34 5.02
CA LYS A 53 24.60 -0.26 6.03
C LYS A 53 24.92 1.07 5.36
N GLY A 54 24.17 2.12 5.72
CA GLY A 54 24.30 3.46 5.16
C GLY A 54 23.55 3.69 3.85
N GLU A 55 23.07 2.64 3.20
CA GLU A 55 22.29 2.74 1.97
C GLU A 55 20.98 3.50 2.23
N VAL A 56 20.59 4.34 1.26
CA VAL A 56 19.29 5.01 1.26
C VAL A 56 18.34 4.20 0.39
N VAL A 57 17.28 3.70 1.00
CA VAL A 57 16.33 2.77 0.37
C VAL A 57 14.92 3.35 0.34
N ARG A 58 14.11 2.86 -0.61
CA ARG A 58 12.65 3.04 -0.61
C ARG A 58 12.02 1.89 0.17
N ALA A 59 11.01 2.19 0.97
CA ALA A 59 10.33 1.17 1.75
C ALA A 59 8.85 1.50 1.96
N VAL A 60 8.03 0.47 2.11
CA VAL A 60 6.61 0.61 2.49
C VAL A 60 6.47 0.38 3.99
N LEU A 61 5.73 1.26 4.68
CA LEU A 61 5.41 1.04 6.10
C LEU A 61 4.34 -0.05 6.25
N VAL A 62 4.68 -1.14 6.93
CA VAL A 62 3.82 -2.33 7.06
C VAL A 62 3.21 -2.52 8.44
N ARG A 63 3.87 -2.00 9.48
CA ARG A 63 3.38 -2.01 10.87
C ARG A 63 3.65 -0.67 11.53
N THR A 64 2.77 -0.29 12.46
CA THR A 64 3.01 0.88 13.31
C THR A 64 2.45 0.69 14.72
N LYS A 65 3.19 1.24 15.70
CA LYS A 65 2.80 1.31 17.11
C LYS A 65 1.61 2.23 17.37
N GLN A 66 1.36 3.20 16.49
CA GLN A 66 0.19 4.05 16.64
C GLN A 66 -1.07 3.26 16.27
N PRO A 67 -2.14 3.32 17.08
CA PRO A 67 -3.40 2.73 16.71
C PRO A 67 -3.94 3.31 15.39
N ILE A 68 -4.46 2.43 14.55
CA ILE A 68 -5.18 2.76 13.32
C ILE A 68 -6.64 2.43 13.57
N ARG A 69 -7.51 3.41 13.38
CA ARG A 69 -8.95 3.22 13.43
C ARG A 69 -9.43 2.82 12.04
N ARG A 70 -10.16 1.72 11.96
CA ARG A 70 -10.78 1.24 10.73
C ARG A 70 -12.19 1.79 10.56
N ASP A 71 -12.71 1.65 9.35
CA ASP A 71 -14.05 2.11 8.98
C ASP A 71 -15.16 1.37 9.75
N ASP A 72 -14.91 0.10 10.13
CA ASP A 72 -15.80 -0.68 11.01
C ASP A 72 -15.72 -0.28 12.49
N GLY A 73 -14.90 0.73 12.83
CA GLY A 73 -14.68 1.21 14.19
C GLY A 73 -13.64 0.41 14.98
N SER A 74 -13.15 -0.73 14.47
CA SER A 74 -12.10 -1.51 15.12
C SER A 74 -10.77 -0.75 15.16
N LEU A 75 -9.94 -1.04 16.17
CA LEU A 75 -8.60 -0.47 16.33
C LEU A 75 -7.55 -1.55 16.07
N LEU A 76 -6.59 -1.23 15.19
CA LEU A 76 -5.41 -2.05 14.95
C LEU A 76 -4.19 -1.36 15.54
N ARG A 77 -3.42 -2.08 16.36
CA ARG A 77 -2.13 -1.62 16.88
C ARG A 77 -1.12 -2.76 16.79
N PHE A 78 0.10 -2.45 16.34
CA PHE A 78 1.23 -3.39 16.37
C PHE A 78 2.19 -3.06 17.51
N ASP A 79 2.99 -4.04 17.90
CA ASP A 79 4.00 -3.85 18.95
C ASP A 79 5.23 -3.10 18.45
N ASN A 80 5.51 -3.11 17.15
CA ASN A 80 6.64 -2.41 16.54
C ASN A 80 6.27 -1.64 15.27
N ASN A 81 7.13 -0.68 14.91
CA ASN A 81 7.08 -0.03 13.61
C ASN A 81 7.99 -0.80 12.66
N ALA A 82 7.46 -1.23 11.52
CA ALA A 82 8.24 -2.03 10.59
C ALA A 82 7.98 -1.64 9.14
N ILE A 83 9.01 -1.84 8.32
CA ILE A 83 9.02 -1.54 6.89
C ILE A 83 9.42 -2.77 6.07
N VAL A 84 9.01 -2.77 4.80
CA VAL A 84 9.51 -3.69 3.78
C VAL A 84 10.20 -2.87 2.71
N ILE A 85 11.42 -3.23 2.35
CA ILE A 85 12.23 -2.52 1.37
C ILE A 85 11.71 -2.87 -0.03
N ILE A 86 11.55 -1.84 -0.86
CA ILE A 86 11.05 -1.95 -2.23
C ILE A 86 12.02 -1.34 -3.23
N ASP A 87 11.89 -1.74 -4.48
CA ASP A 87 12.57 -1.16 -5.62
C ASP A 87 11.85 0.09 -6.15
N LYS A 88 12.22 0.53 -7.35
CA LYS A 88 11.60 1.71 -7.99
C LYS A 88 10.20 1.41 -8.53
N ASP A 89 9.96 0.17 -8.93
CA ASP A 89 8.75 -0.36 -9.54
C ASP A 89 7.74 -0.86 -8.49
N LEU A 90 8.01 -0.61 -7.21
CA LEU A 90 7.20 -0.98 -6.04
C LEU A 90 7.19 -2.48 -5.71
N ASN A 91 8.12 -3.27 -6.25
CA ASN A 91 8.28 -4.66 -5.86
C ASN A 91 9.15 -4.77 -4.60
N PRO A 92 8.88 -5.74 -3.70
CA PRO A 92 9.77 -6.02 -2.58
C PRO A 92 11.17 -6.43 -3.07
N ARG A 93 12.21 -5.85 -2.46
CA ARG A 93 13.60 -6.28 -2.72
C ARG A 93 13.93 -7.63 -2.08
N GLY A 94 13.29 -7.94 -0.95
CA GLY A 94 13.35 -9.26 -0.32
C GLY A 94 12.26 -10.19 -0.83
N THR A 95 12.59 -11.46 -1.04
CA THR A 95 11.63 -12.50 -1.47
C THR A 95 10.63 -12.87 -0.38
N ARG A 96 11.00 -12.71 0.90
CA ARG A 96 10.18 -13.11 2.06
C ARG A 96 9.96 -11.94 3.01
N ILE A 97 8.71 -11.75 3.40
CA ILE A 97 8.28 -10.76 4.39
C ILE A 97 8.03 -11.46 5.73
N PHE A 98 8.44 -10.84 6.83
CA PHE A 98 8.36 -11.39 8.18
C PHE A 98 7.25 -10.76 9.03
N GLY A 99 6.61 -11.60 9.82
CA GLY A 99 5.57 -11.19 10.78
C GLY A 99 4.26 -10.78 10.11
N PRO A 100 3.26 -10.39 10.92
CA PRO A 100 1.99 -9.93 10.42
C PRO A 100 2.15 -8.60 9.69
N VAL A 101 1.28 -8.39 8.71
CA VAL A 101 1.20 -7.18 7.90
C VAL A 101 -0.23 -6.68 7.96
N ALA A 102 -0.39 -5.36 8.06
CA ALA A 102 -1.70 -4.72 8.03
C ALA A 102 -2.51 -5.12 6.79
N ARG A 103 -3.81 -5.42 7.00
CA ARG A 103 -4.75 -5.78 5.92
C ARG A 103 -4.87 -4.65 4.90
N GLU A 104 -4.71 -3.43 5.35
CA GLU A 104 -4.77 -2.18 4.60
C GLU A 104 -3.78 -2.16 3.43
N LEU A 105 -2.68 -2.93 3.49
CA LEU A 105 -1.75 -3.08 2.36
C LEU A 105 -2.32 -3.90 1.20
N ARG A 106 -3.25 -4.82 1.48
CA ARG A 106 -3.93 -5.65 0.47
C ARG A 106 -5.19 -4.98 -0.10
N GLU A 107 -5.69 -3.95 0.58
CA GLU A 107 -6.95 -3.28 0.23
C GLU A 107 -6.82 -2.24 -0.88
N ARG A 108 -5.65 -2.12 -1.49
CA ARG A 108 -5.49 -1.33 -2.69
C ARG A 108 -6.28 -1.99 -3.82
N ASN A 109 -7.18 -1.23 -4.42
CA ASN A 109 -7.92 -1.67 -5.58
C ASN A 109 -7.00 -1.64 -6.79
N PHE A 110 -7.05 -2.70 -7.56
CA PHE A 110 -6.40 -2.80 -8.84
C PHE A 110 -7.47 -2.82 -9.92
N GLU A 111 -7.21 -2.12 -11.02
CA GLU A 111 -8.04 -2.14 -12.21
C GLU A 111 -7.41 -3.07 -13.24
N VAL A 112 -8.25 -3.84 -13.90
CA VAL A 112 -7.84 -4.57 -15.09
C VAL A 112 -7.81 -3.60 -16.27
N ILE A 113 -6.62 -3.36 -16.81
CA ILE A 113 -6.41 -2.39 -17.90
C ILE A 113 -6.62 -3.00 -19.29
N SER A 114 -6.56 -4.33 -19.42
CA SER A 114 -6.60 -5.01 -20.72
C SER A 114 -7.16 -6.44 -20.64
N GLY A 115 -7.64 -6.94 -21.78
CA GLY A 115 -8.28 -8.26 -21.90
C GLY A 115 -9.77 -8.25 -21.56
N ASN A 116 -10.36 -9.45 -21.46
CA ASN A 116 -11.81 -9.65 -21.37
C ASN A 116 -12.47 -9.06 -20.10
N PHE A 117 -11.67 -8.74 -19.08
CA PHE A 117 -12.16 -8.20 -17.82
C PHE A 117 -11.78 -6.72 -17.63
N ARG A 118 -11.40 -6.02 -18.70
CA ARG A 118 -11.02 -4.60 -18.67
C ARG A 118 -12.09 -3.74 -17.98
N GLY A 119 -11.65 -2.81 -17.13
CA GLY A 119 -12.52 -1.93 -16.33
C GLY A 119 -13.07 -2.59 -15.07
N SER A 120 -12.90 -3.91 -14.90
CA SER A 120 -13.17 -4.56 -13.62
C SER A 120 -12.11 -4.15 -12.61
N SER A 121 -12.52 -3.87 -11.39
CA SER A 121 -11.61 -3.54 -10.30
C SER A 121 -11.83 -4.46 -9.10
N GLY A 122 -10.75 -4.73 -8.37
CA GLY A 122 -10.80 -5.59 -7.20
C GLY A 122 -9.48 -5.61 -6.44
N ARG A 123 -9.49 -6.19 -5.25
CA ARG A 123 -8.26 -6.37 -4.47
C ARG A 123 -7.49 -7.58 -4.99
N ILE A 124 -6.18 -7.56 -4.85
CA ILE A 124 -5.37 -8.75 -5.13
C ILE A 124 -5.55 -9.76 -3.99
N LEU A 125 -6.10 -10.93 -4.31
CA LEU A 125 -6.25 -12.05 -3.39
C LEU A 125 -4.94 -12.86 -3.28
N ALA A 126 -4.26 -13.07 -4.41
CA ALA A 126 -3.01 -13.82 -4.47
C ALA A 126 -2.17 -13.39 -5.68
N VAL A 127 -0.83 -13.43 -5.54
CA VAL A 127 0.12 -13.23 -6.65
C VAL A 127 0.88 -14.52 -6.87
N PHE A 128 1.07 -14.91 -8.12
CA PHE A 128 1.84 -16.07 -8.56
C PHE A 128 3.00 -15.61 -9.45
N PRO A 129 4.11 -15.10 -8.88
CA PRO A 129 5.21 -14.49 -9.64
C PRO A 129 5.83 -15.42 -10.69
N GLY A 130 6.10 -16.68 -10.31
CA GLY A 130 6.67 -17.67 -11.24
C GLY A 130 5.76 -18.03 -12.42
N LYS A 131 4.47 -17.71 -12.34
CA LYS A 131 3.48 -17.91 -13.42
C LYS A 131 3.06 -16.58 -14.06
N GLN A 132 3.63 -15.46 -13.63
CA GLN A 132 3.25 -14.10 -14.02
C GLN A 132 1.74 -13.82 -13.93
N ARG A 133 1.10 -14.35 -12.89
CA ARG A 133 -0.35 -14.28 -12.72
C ARG A 133 -0.75 -13.70 -11.38
N VAL A 134 -1.95 -13.12 -11.33
CA VAL A 134 -2.54 -12.53 -10.15
C VAL A 134 -4.02 -12.90 -10.06
N LEU A 135 -4.48 -13.24 -8.86
CA LEU A 135 -5.89 -13.49 -8.54
C LEU A 135 -6.48 -12.17 -8.03
N VAL A 136 -7.51 -11.67 -8.68
CA VAL A 136 -8.17 -10.41 -8.32
C VAL A 136 -9.61 -10.70 -7.91
N GLU A 137 -10.02 -10.16 -6.76
CA GLU A 137 -11.35 -10.32 -6.17
C GLU A 137 -12.44 -9.90 -7.18
N GLY A 138 -13.42 -10.78 -7.42
CA GLY A 138 -14.51 -10.51 -8.36
C GLY A 138 -14.14 -10.50 -9.84
N VAL A 139 -12.89 -10.84 -10.21
CA VAL A 139 -12.41 -10.82 -11.59
C VAL A 139 -12.15 -12.23 -12.10
N ARG A 140 -12.52 -12.49 -13.36
CA ARG A 140 -12.39 -13.80 -14.02
C ARG A 140 -13.09 -14.91 -13.25
N ILE A 141 -14.39 -14.80 -13.05
CA ILE A 141 -15.19 -15.81 -12.35
C ILE A 141 -15.28 -17.08 -13.22
N ILE A 142 -14.77 -18.18 -12.69
CA ILE A 142 -14.87 -19.53 -13.24
C ILE A 142 -16.01 -20.24 -12.53
N LYS A 143 -17.04 -20.61 -13.28
CA LYS A 143 -18.16 -21.42 -12.78
C LYS A 143 -17.80 -22.89 -12.89
N LYS A 144 -17.75 -23.60 -11.76
CA LYS A 144 -17.51 -25.05 -11.71
C LYS A 144 -18.73 -25.75 -11.13
N HIS A 145 -19.29 -26.68 -11.89
CA HIS A 145 -20.36 -27.55 -11.41
C HIS A 145 -19.74 -28.60 -10.46
N LEU A 146 -20.12 -28.54 -9.19
CA LEU A 146 -19.78 -29.56 -8.22
C LEU A 146 -20.82 -30.67 -8.29
N ARG A 147 -20.34 -31.91 -8.43
CA ARG A 147 -21.20 -33.10 -8.34
C ARG A 147 -21.75 -33.20 -6.92
N LYS A 148 -22.92 -33.84 -6.81
CA LYS A 148 -23.56 -34.11 -5.51
C LYS A 148 -22.59 -34.87 -4.61
N SER A 149 -22.43 -34.40 -3.38
CA SER A 149 -21.63 -35.04 -2.33
C SER A 149 -22.41 -34.98 -1.01
N GLN A 150 -21.91 -35.66 0.03
CA GLN A 150 -22.51 -35.63 1.36
C GLN A 150 -22.63 -34.19 1.89
N ASP A 151 -21.63 -33.33 1.60
CA ASP A 151 -21.63 -31.90 1.95
C ASP A 151 -22.46 -31.02 1.00
N ASN A 152 -22.80 -31.49 -0.21
CA ASN A 152 -23.60 -30.76 -1.19
C ASN A 152 -24.63 -31.70 -1.87
N PRO A 153 -25.74 -32.03 -1.19
CA PRO A 153 -26.71 -33.03 -1.65
C PRO A 153 -27.42 -32.66 -2.95
N SER A 154 -27.66 -31.37 -3.17
CA SER A 154 -28.33 -30.82 -4.36
C SER A 154 -27.39 -30.59 -5.55
N GLY A 155 -26.06 -30.67 -5.35
CA GLY A 155 -25.08 -30.17 -6.30
C GLY A 155 -25.07 -28.64 -6.32
N LYS A 156 -23.91 -28.02 -6.55
CA LYS A 156 -23.78 -26.55 -6.49
C LYS A 156 -22.92 -26.05 -7.64
N ILE A 157 -23.35 -24.94 -8.25
CA ILE A 157 -22.47 -24.17 -9.13
C ILE A 157 -21.58 -23.32 -8.22
N ALA A 158 -20.32 -23.74 -8.07
CA ALA A 158 -19.34 -22.97 -7.33
C ALA A 158 -18.71 -21.94 -8.27
N GLU A 159 -18.86 -20.67 -7.91
CA GLU A 159 -18.16 -19.56 -8.57
C GLU A 159 -16.82 -19.36 -7.85
N ARG A 160 -15.71 -19.39 -8.61
CA ARG A 160 -14.36 -19.17 -8.08
C ARG A 160 -13.59 -18.24 -9.00
N GLU A 161 -12.84 -17.31 -8.43
CA GLU A 161 -11.99 -16.40 -9.19
C GLU A 161 -10.87 -17.17 -9.90
N GLY A 162 -10.54 -16.71 -11.10
CA GLY A 162 -9.50 -17.23 -11.95
C GLY A 162 -8.33 -16.25 -12.02
N PRO A 163 -7.08 -16.74 -12.09
CA PRO A 163 -5.94 -15.85 -12.17
C PRO A 163 -5.87 -15.17 -13.55
N ILE A 164 -5.54 -13.88 -13.58
CA ILE A 164 -5.27 -13.07 -14.78
C ILE A 164 -3.77 -12.77 -14.89
N HIS A 165 -3.30 -12.38 -16.07
CA HIS A 165 -1.89 -12.04 -16.28
C HIS A 165 -1.54 -10.73 -15.56
N ILE A 166 -0.37 -10.67 -14.93
CA ILE A 166 0.04 -9.52 -14.10
C ILE A 166 0.13 -8.22 -14.91
N SER A 167 0.50 -8.29 -16.19
CA SER A 167 0.55 -7.12 -17.09
C SER A 167 -0.81 -6.47 -17.34
N ASN A 168 -1.91 -7.17 -17.05
CA ASN A 168 -3.26 -6.68 -17.32
C ASN A 168 -3.86 -5.96 -16.11
N VAL A 169 -3.08 -5.77 -15.04
CA VAL A 169 -3.55 -5.24 -13.77
C VAL A 169 -2.72 -4.02 -13.38
N LYS A 170 -3.40 -2.91 -13.09
CA LYS A 170 -2.79 -1.66 -12.66
C LYS A 170 -3.32 -1.26 -11.29
N LEU A 171 -2.44 -0.74 -10.45
CA LEU A 171 -2.84 -0.13 -9.19
C LEU A 171 -3.70 1.12 -9.44
N ILE A 172 -4.88 1.18 -8.84
CA ILE A 172 -5.67 2.42 -8.79
C ILE A 172 -5.11 3.26 -7.65
N GLU A 173 -4.44 4.36 -7.97
CA GLU A 173 -4.17 5.39 -6.97
C GLU A 173 -5.49 6.10 -6.66
N ARG A 174 -5.99 5.97 -5.43
CA ARG A 174 -7.09 6.84 -4.98
C ARG A 174 -6.53 8.25 -4.96
N GLU A 175 -6.93 9.08 -5.93
CA GLU A 175 -6.72 10.52 -5.83
C GLU A 175 -7.31 10.97 -4.49
N LYS A 176 -6.45 11.47 -3.60
CA LYS A 176 -6.94 12.17 -2.42
C LYS A 176 -7.74 13.35 -2.97
N LYS A 177 -9.05 13.37 -2.74
CA LYS A 177 -9.84 14.60 -2.89
C LYS A 177 -9.10 15.67 -2.10
N VAL A 178 -8.40 16.55 -2.81
CA VAL A 178 -7.85 17.76 -2.21
C VAL A 178 -9.08 18.59 -1.90
N GLU A 179 -9.51 18.58 -0.63
CA GLU A 179 -10.46 19.56 -0.15
C GLU A 179 -9.86 20.93 -0.47
N LYS A 180 -10.40 21.58 -1.51
CA LYS A 180 -10.04 22.95 -1.84
C LYS A 180 -10.39 23.77 -0.61
N LYS A 181 -9.37 24.24 0.12
CA LYS A 181 -9.57 25.25 1.17
C LYS A 181 -10.37 26.40 0.53
N PRO A 182 -11.48 26.85 1.13
CA PRO A 182 -12.23 27.97 0.58
C PRO A 182 -11.29 29.17 0.42
N ALA A 183 -11.36 29.81 -0.75
CA ALA A 183 -10.56 30.97 -1.05
C ALA A 183 -10.81 32.04 0.03
N LYS A 184 -9.75 32.53 0.67
CA LYS A 184 -9.85 33.67 1.59
C LYS A 184 -10.44 34.84 0.82
N GLU A 185 -11.61 35.32 1.24
CA GLU A 185 -12.19 36.56 0.75
C GLU A 185 -11.15 37.68 0.86
N LYS A 186 -10.86 38.33 -0.27
CA LYS A 186 -10.04 39.53 -0.31
C LYS A 186 -10.81 40.63 0.42
N LYS A 187 -10.30 41.08 1.58
CA LYS A 187 -10.80 42.30 2.23
C LYS A 187 -10.73 43.48 1.24
N PRO A 188 -11.78 44.31 1.13
CA PRO A 188 -11.75 45.47 0.25
C PRO A 188 -10.65 46.45 0.70
N LYS A 189 -9.90 46.97 -0.27
CA LYS A 189 -8.88 48.01 -0.05
C LYS A 189 -9.59 49.27 0.43
N ARG A 190 -9.16 49.84 1.57
CA ARG A 190 -9.56 51.19 1.98
C ARG A 190 -9.08 52.19 0.92
N GLU A 191 -10.02 52.92 0.34
CA GLU A 191 -9.72 54.09 -0.48
C GLU A 191 -9.07 55.14 0.43
N THR A 192 -7.86 55.56 0.09
CA THR A 192 -7.22 56.71 0.71
C THR A 192 -7.89 57.97 0.18
N GLU A 193 -8.65 58.65 1.04
CA GLU A 193 -9.15 60.00 0.79
C GLU A 193 -7.96 60.92 0.49
N LYS A 194 -7.91 61.41 -0.76
CA LYS A 194 -7.07 62.54 -1.14
C LYS A 194 -7.63 63.78 -0.44
N LYS A 195 -6.99 64.22 0.65
CA LYS A 195 -7.08 65.62 1.08
C LYS A 195 -6.31 66.46 0.07
N ALA A 196 -7.03 67.23 -0.73
CA ALA A 196 -6.49 68.30 -1.56
C ALA A 196 -6.90 69.63 -0.94
N ALA A 197 -5.90 70.49 -0.77
CA ALA A 197 -5.92 71.96 -0.58
C ALA A 197 -6.89 72.55 0.44
#